data_AF-A0A2V6SFA3-F1
#
_entry.id   AF-A0A2V6SFA3-F1
#
_cell.length_a   1.000
_cell.length_b   1.000
_cell.length_c   1.000
_cell.angle_alpha   90.00
_cell.angle_beta   90.00
_cell.angle_gamma   90.00
#
_symmetry.space_group_name_H-M   'P 1'
#
loop_
_entity.id
_entity.type
_entity.pdbx_description
1 polymer ?
#
loop_
_entity_poly.entity_id
_entity_poly.type
_entity_poly.pdbx_seq_one_letter_code
_entity_poly.pdbx_strand_id
1 'polypeptide(L)'
;MAFEAAWNKRGCRCDESEKRPEGRDTQGLARGYCGLCLICGEPGHTRPHPGAVEFTGSWCDFHYGVLAVTHPLAPVGTFVWLAVIAAVIFTAGQLMR
;
A
#
# COMPACT_ATOMS: atom_id res chain seq x y z
N MET A 1 -7.83 -20.29 20.84
CA MET A 1 -6.48 -19.68 20.88
C MET A 1 -6.38 -18.76 19.68
N ALA A 2 -6.55 -17.45 19.86
CA ALA A 2 -6.48 -16.49 18.77
C ALA A 2 -5.00 -16.29 18.41
N PHE A 3 -4.63 -16.63 17.18
CA PHE A 3 -3.30 -16.37 16.64
C PHE A 3 -3.22 -14.86 16.34
N GLU A 4 -2.76 -14.06 17.30
CA GLU A 4 -2.45 -12.65 17.07
C GLU A 4 -1.29 -12.60 16.07
N ALA A 5 -1.63 -12.48 14.79
CA ALA A 5 -0.65 -12.32 13.74
C ALA A 5 0.11 -11.01 13.98
N ALA A 6 1.33 -11.11 14.50
CA ALA A 6 2.19 -9.96 14.75
C ALA A 6 2.47 -9.24 13.41
N TRP A 7 2.13 -7.96 13.38
CA TRP A 7 2.34 -7.10 12.21
C TRP A 7 3.83 -6.74 12.16
N ASN A 8 4.50 -6.94 11.02
CA ASN A 8 5.89 -6.51 10.87
C ASN A 8 6.01 -4.97 10.78
N LYS A 9 7.23 -4.43 10.70
CA LYS A 9 7.47 -2.97 10.55
C LYS A 9 6.77 -2.32 9.36
N ARG A 10 6.38 -3.11 8.36
CA ARG A 10 5.67 -2.67 7.14
C ARG A 10 4.14 -2.82 7.26
N GLY A 11 3.63 -3.21 8.43
CA GLY A 11 2.21 -3.47 8.64
C GLY A 11 1.71 -4.71 7.90
N CYS A 12 2.54 -5.76 7.84
CA CYS A 12 2.29 -6.97 7.06
C CYS A 12 2.26 -8.21 7.98
N ARG A 13 1.37 -9.17 7.70
CA ARG A 13 1.25 -10.46 8.42
C ARG A 13 2.34 -11.48 8.06
N CYS A 14 3.35 -11.08 7.29
CA CYS A 14 4.42 -11.93 6.76
C CYS A 14 5.46 -12.42 7.80
N ASP A 15 5.26 -12.14 9.09
CA ASP A 15 6.23 -12.44 10.16
C ASP A 15 6.60 -13.94 10.23
N GLU A 16 5.71 -14.86 9.85
CA GLU A 16 6.05 -16.30 9.78
C GLU A 16 7.09 -16.64 8.70
N SER A 17 7.02 -15.98 7.54
CA SER A 17 7.99 -16.15 6.45
C SER A 17 9.35 -15.51 6.76
N GLU A 18 9.38 -14.48 7.61
CA GLU A 18 10.61 -13.86 8.10
C GLU A 18 11.24 -14.70 9.23
N LYS A 19 10.44 -15.41 10.02
CA LYS A 19 10.89 -16.20 11.20
C LYS A 19 11.41 -17.59 10.88
N ARG A 20 11.07 -18.19 9.73
CA ARG A 20 11.63 -19.50 9.32
C ARG A 20 12.75 -19.31 8.28
N PRO A 21 14.03 -19.60 8.63
CA PRO A 21 15.15 -19.39 7.73
C PRO A 21 15.22 -20.39 6.57
N GLU A 22 14.42 -21.46 6.58
CA GLU A 22 14.55 -22.60 5.68
C GLU A 22 13.24 -22.84 4.90
N GLY A 23 13.28 -22.57 3.58
CA GLY A 23 12.19 -22.87 2.65
C GLY A 23 11.55 -21.66 1.98
N ARG A 24 11.08 -21.86 0.73
CA ARG A 24 10.04 -21.01 0.13
C ARG A 24 8.82 -21.06 1.05
N ASP A 25 8.08 -19.96 1.16
CA ASP A 25 6.76 -19.99 1.81
C ASP A 25 5.90 -21.09 1.14
N THR A 26 4.88 -21.58 1.85
CA THR A 26 3.82 -22.50 1.40
C THR A 26 3.26 -22.18 -0.01
N GLN A 27 3.43 -20.94 -0.48
CA GLN A 27 2.99 -20.43 -1.78
C GLN A 27 4.11 -20.32 -2.85
N GLY A 28 5.33 -20.76 -2.57
CA GLY A 28 6.47 -20.72 -3.51
C GLY A 28 7.14 -19.34 -3.65
N LEU A 29 6.75 -18.36 -2.83
CA LEU A 29 7.24 -16.98 -2.87
C LEU A 29 8.68 -16.86 -2.35
N ALA A 30 9.37 -15.84 -2.85
CA ALA A 30 10.69 -15.45 -2.35
C ALA A 30 10.59 -15.02 -0.87
N ARG A 31 11.70 -15.17 -0.13
CA ARG A 31 11.80 -14.81 1.29
C ARG A 31 11.30 -13.39 1.56
N GLY A 32 10.54 -13.22 2.65
CA GLY A 32 10.06 -11.91 3.12
C GLY A 32 8.77 -11.42 2.47
N TYR A 33 8.19 -12.13 1.51
CA TYR A 33 6.94 -11.75 0.83
C TYR A 33 5.79 -12.68 1.22
N CYS A 34 4.55 -12.17 1.27
CA CYS A 34 3.35 -12.94 1.64
C CYS A 34 2.26 -12.98 0.55
N GLY A 35 2.57 -12.52 -0.65
CA GLY A 35 1.69 -12.62 -1.81
C GLY A 35 2.34 -12.09 -3.08
N LEU A 36 1.61 -12.12 -4.19
CA LEU A 36 2.01 -11.48 -5.45
C LEU A 36 1.26 -10.16 -5.63
N CYS A 37 1.94 -9.14 -6.11
CA CYS A 37 1.33 -7.85 -6.37
C CYS A 37 0.14 -8.00 -7.33
N LEU A 38 -1.02 -7.50 -6.94
CA LEU A 38 -2.23 -7.58 -7.78
C LEU A 38 -2.10 -6.81 -9.11
N ILE A 39 -1.13 -5.91 -9.23
CA ILE A 39 -0.91 -5.09 -10.43
C ILE A 39 0.11 -5.73 -11.37
N CYS A 40 1.31 -6.08 -10.88
CA CYS A 40 2.40 -6.58 -11.72
C CYS A 40 2.72 -8.08 -11.54
N GLY A 41 2.11 -8.76 -10.58
CA GLY A 41 2.42 -10.16 -10.28
C GLY A 41 3.78 -10.40 -9.62
N GLU A 42 4.57 -9.36 -9.33
CA GLU A 42 5.84 -9.48 -8.62
C GLU A 42 5.64 -9.78 -7.12
N PRO A 43 6.63 -10.34 -6.40
CA PRO A 43 6.53 -10.54 -4.96
C PRO A 43 6.15 -9.27 -4.21
N GLY A 44 5.13 -9.37 -3.36
CA GLY A 44 4.53 -8.26 -2.65
C GLY A 44 4.13 -8.62 -1.23
N HIS A 45 3.58 -7.63 -0.53
CA HIS A 45 3.12 -7.77 0.83
C HIS A 45 1.63 -7.46 0.92
N THR A 46 0.91 -8.32 1.62
CA THR A 46 -0.47 -8.10 2.04
C THR A 46 -0.48 -7.03 3.11
N ARG A 47 -0.90 -5.83 2.70
CA ARG A 47 -0.95 -4.62 3.53
C ARG A 47 -2.36 -4.03 3.43
N PRO A 48 -2.83 -3.32 4.47
CA PRO A 48 -4.00 -2.47 4.35
C PRO A 48 -3.78 -1.48 3.21
N HIS A 49 -4.81 -1.31 2.39
CA HIS A 49 -4.82 -0.30 1.36
C HIS A 49 -4.49 1.09 1.96
N PRO A 50 -3.64 1.90 1.30
CA PRO A 50 -3.20 3.18 1.86
C PRO A 50 -4.31 4.24 1.89
N GLY A 51 -5.33 4.10 1.04
CA GLY A 51 -6.59 4.84 1.17
C GLY A 51 -7.54 4.16 2.18
N ALA A 52 -8.41 4.94 2.82
CA ALA A 52 -9.32 4.58 3.92
C ALA A 52 -10.38 3.47 3.67
N VAL A 53 -10.08 2.50 2.81
CA VAL A 53 -10.90 1.31 2.53
C VAL A 53 -10.14 0.06 2.97
N GLU A 54 -10.84 -0.92 3.52
CA GLU A 54 -10.27 -2.24 3.84
C GLU A 54 -10.05 -3.07 2.56
N PHE A 55 -9.15 -2.64 1.68
CA PHE A 55 -8.74 -3.47 0.56
C PHE A 55 -7.59 -4.39 1.00
N THR A 56 -7.90 -5.68 1.14
CA THR A 56 -6.97 -6.74 1.50
C THR A 56 -6.45 -7.44 0.24
N GLY A 57 -5.37 -6.88 -0.31
CA GLY A 57 -4.62 -7.44 -1.43
C GLY A 57 -3.12 -7.38 -1.18
N SER A 58 -2.34 -8.13 -1.95
CA SER A 58 -0.87 -8.05 -1.92
C SER A 58 -0.35 -7.00 -2.90
N TRP A 59 0.60 -6.18 -2.44
CA TRP A 59 1.18 -5.06 -3.19
C TRP A 59 2.70 -5.05 -3.08
N CYS A 60 3.40 -4.87 -4.21
CA CYS A 60 4.84 -4.58 -4.18
C CYS A 60 5.08 -3.16 -3.64
N ASP A 61 6.29 -2.88 -3.17
CA ASP A 61 6.65 -1.57 -2.60
C ASP A 61 6.41 -0.42 -3.58
N PHE A 62 6.66 -0.66 -4.87
CA PHE A 62 6.46 0.34 -5.93
C PHE A 62 4.98 0.72 -6.09
N HIS A 63 4.10 -0.25 -6.37
CA HIS A 63 2.67 0.03 -6.57
C HIS A 63 2.00 0.53 -5.29
N TYR A 64 2.44 0.05 -4.12
CA TYR A 64 1.97 0.59 -2.85
C TYR A 64 2.36 2.06 -2.67
N GLY A 65 3.60 2.43 -2.99
CA GLY A 65 4.08 3.82 -2.93
C GLY A 65 3.36 4.75 -3.90
N VAL A 66 3.18 4.32 -5.15
CA VAL A 66 2.42 5.08 -6.16
C VAL A 66 1.00 5.34 -5.66
N LEU A 67 0.34 4.32 -5.12
CA LEU A 67 -1.02 4.44 -4.60
C LEU A 67 -1.08 5.35 -3.36
N ALA A 68 -0.10 5.26 -2.47
CA ALA A 68 -0.02 6.11 -1.27
C ALA A 68 0.14 7.61 -1.60
N VAL A 69 0.67 7.95 -2.78
CA VAL A 69 0.86 9.34 -3.23
C VAL A 69 -0.31 9.81 -4.11
N THR A 70 -0.85 8.94 -4.96
CA THR A 70 -1.88 9.34 -5.95
C THR A 70 -3.30 9.26 -5.41
N HIS A 71 -3.56 8.39 -4.43
CA HIS A 71 -4.90 8.17 -3.92
C HIS A 71 -5.33 9.33 -3.00
N PRO A 72 -6.47 10.00 -3.25
CA PRO A 72 -6.90 11.18 -2.49
C PRO A 72 -7.21 10.89 -1.01
N LEU A 73 -7.49 9.63 -0.67
CA LEU A 73 -7.70 9.20 0.72
C LEU A 73 -6.43 8.64 1.39
N ALA A 74 -5.28 8.64 0.71
CA ALA A 74 -4.02 8.28 1.33
C ALA A 74 -3.38 9.53 1.99
N PRO A 75 -2.66 9.41 3.11
CA PRO A 75 -2.18 10.58 3.87
C PRO A 75 -1.41 11.60 3.01
N VAL A 76 -0.52 11.13 2.14
CA VAL A 76 0.25 12.00 1.23
C VAL A 76 -0.62 12.48 0.08
N GLY A 77 -1.40 11.59 -0.52
CA GLY A 77 -2.29 11.94 -1.64
C GLY A 77 -3.36 12.97 -1.28
N THR A 78 -3.84 13.00 -0.03
CA THR A 78 -4.76 14.05 0.45
C THR A 78 -4.17 15.44 0.24
N PHE A 79 -2.91 15.67 0.66
CA PHE A 79 -2.27 16.98 0.50
C PHE A 79 -2.03 17.33 -0.97
N VAL A 80 -1.64 16.34 -1.79
CA VAL A 80 -1.47 16.53 -3.24
C VAL A 80 -2.78 16.98 -3.88
N TRP A 81 -3.89 16.29 -3.59
CA TRP A 81 -5.19 16.63 -4.15
C TRP A 81 -5.74 17.95 -3.62
N LEU A 82 -5.54 18.29 -2.34
CA LEU A 82 -5.90 19.61 -1.81
C LEU A 82 -5.15 20.74 -2.53
N ALA A 83 -3.86 20.56 -2.81
CA ALA A 83 -3.07 21.53 -3.55
C ALA A 83 -3.58 21.70 -5.00
N VAL A 84 -3.91 20.59 -5.68
CA VAL A 84 -4.51 20.60 -7.02
C VAL A 84 -5.86 21.33 -7.01
N ILE A 85 -6.74 21.01 -6.06
CA ILE A 85 -8.05 21.67 -5.91
C ILE A 85 -7.87 23.17 -5.66
N ALA A 86 -6.96 23.56 -4.76
CA ALA A 86 -6.68 24.96 -4.47
C ALA A 86 -6.16 25.72 -5.71
N ALA A 87 -5.27 25.10 -6.49
CA ALA A 87 -4.76 25.68 -7.74
C ALA A 87 -5.88 25.85 -8.80
N VAL A 88 -6.77 24.87 -8.92
CA VAL A 88 -7.94 24.95 -9.82
C VAL A 88 -8.87 26.07 -9.38
N ILE A 89 -9.20 26.19 -8.09
CA ILE A 89 -10.04 27.27 -7.55
C ILE A 89 -9.38 28.63 -7.80
N PHE A 90 -8.08 28.75 -7.54
CA PHE A 90 -7.35 30.00 -7.73
C PHE A 90 -7.34 30.44 -9.19
N THR A 91 -6.99 29.55 -10.12
CA THR A 91 -6.95 29.84 -11.55
C THR A 91 -8.33 30.17 -12.12
N ALA A 92 -9.38 29.43 -11.72
CA ALA A 92 -10.76 29.76 -12.07
C ALA A 92 -11.16 31.14 -11.53
N GLY A 93 -10.78 31.47 -10.29
CA GLY A 93 -11.04 32.78 -9.69
C GLY A 93 -10.30 33.94 -10.37
N GLN A 94 -9.11 33.69 -10.92
CA GLN A 94 -8.40 34.68 -11.75
C GLN A 94 -9.08 34.87 -13.10
N LEU A 95 -9.65 33.82 -13.70
CA LEU A 95 -10.36 33.89 -14.98
C LEU A 95 -11.74 34.56 -14.87
N MET A 96 -12.37 34.54 -13.71
CA MET A 96 -13.67 35.15 -13.45
C MET A 96 -13.59 36.62 -12.97
N ARG A 97 -12.38 37.16 -12.79
CA ARG A 97 -12.12 38.56 -12.45
C ARG A 97 -11.77 39.36 -13.70
#